data_AF-A0A2T2N8U9-F1
#
_entry.id   AF-A0A2T2N8U9-F1
#
_cell.length_a   1.000
_cell.length_b   1.000
_cell.length_c   1.000
_cell.angle_alpha   90.00
_cell.angle_beta   90.00
_cell.angle_gamma   90.00
#
_symmetry.space_group_name_H-M   'P 1'
#
loop_
_entity.id
_entity.type
_entity.pdbx_description
1 polymer ?
#
loop_
_entity_poly.entity_id
_entity_poly.type
_entity_poly.pdbx_seq_one_letter_code
_entity_poly.pdbx_strand_id
1 'polypeptide(L)'
;MAVAHLSYLNAYVLERTFEDLCTGFASELDIPSVKVQFSQYLPKGYNASFPDFVAQGSSPNQIIRADVCRVAMLVNTSDTSSMTLEAWLPSKWTGRFLSGGNGGLTGCVQYVDLSYGSASGFATVSGNNGHNGSSAEPFYQHPEILEDYVYRAIYTGGVVGKEVAAAFYGENASKSYFMGCSGGGRQGFKMAQSFPELFDGIIAAAPAINFVNLINFGGWLSTIAGFETNSSTFITKSLWQAVHKEVLSQCDGLDGAIDGIIEDTDLCHPQFERLICTQDTANTTECLNGAQAATVRALYEPLYGADGSLLYPRLQPGTEVTTYDTYFSGQPSFLASEWFKYVVYNPEFDIKSLNRNDFAVAALQDPYNVSTFDADLSTFQRSGGKLLTFHGMEDYIISSEISTLYYHRLAETMSLAPSSLDSFYRYFRVSGMGHCAMGNGAYGLGMYSFGGIDNALEQDPDDNVLARIVAWVERDEAPEYIRGTSFVSGLPGSEPAFKRKHCKYPSRNVYVGPGNYSDENAWECQ
;
A
#
# COMPACT_ATOMS: atom_id res chain seq x y z
N MET A 1 -18.79 -61.43 -52.35
CA MET A 1 -18.39 -60.01 -52.33
C MET A 1 -19.62 -59.19 -52.05
N ALA A 2 -19.80 -58.70 -50.82
CA ALA A 2 -20.84 -57.74 -50.46
C ALA A 2 -20.15 -56.65 -49.63
N VAL A 3 -20.34 -55.42 -50.07
CA VAL A 3 -19.59 -54.22 -49.68
C VAL A 3 -20.00 -53.80 -48.26
N ALA A 4 -19.00 -53.60 -47.39
CA ALA A 4 -19.17 -53.03 -46.07
C ALA A 4 -19.30 -51.50 -46.19
N HIS A 5 -20.41 -50.94 -45.69
CA HIS A 5 -20.53 -49.51 -45.43
C HIS A 5 -19.82 -49.17 -44.12
N LEU A 6 -18.68 -48.49 -44.22
CA LEU A 6 -18.03 -47.81 -43.10
C LEU A 6 -18.71 -46.45 -42.90
N SER A 7 -19.43 -46.32 -41.79
CA SER A 7 -19.97 -45.05 -41.30
C SER A 7 -18.82 -44.20 -40.75
N TYR A 8 -18.49 -43.09 -41.43
CA TYR A 8 -17.63 -42.07 -40.86
C TYR A 8 -18.39 -41.33 -39.76
N LEU A 9 -18.09 -41.63 -38.50
CA LEU A 9 -18.44 -40.77 -37.36
C LEU A 9 -17.50 -39.57 -37.39
N ASN A 10 -17.97 -38.45 -37.95
CA ASN A 10 -17.38 -37.14 -37.70
C ASN A 10 -17.62 -36.82 -36.22
N ALA A 11 -16.60 -37.00 -35.38
CA ALA A 11 -16.56 -36.38 -34.07
C ALA A 11 -16.44 -34.86 -34.28
N TYR A 12 -17.55 -34.15 -34.15
CA TYR A 12 -17.52 -32.70 -33.97
C TYR A 12 -16.81 -32.45 -32.64
N VAL A 13 -15.58 -31.94 -32.69
CA VAL A 13 -14.96 -31.32 -31.52
C VAL A 13 -15.78 -30.05 -31.25
N LEU A 14 -16.68 -30.10 -30.26
CA LEU A 14 -17.35 -28.91 -29.76
C LEU A 14 -16.28 -27.98 -29.20
N GLU A 15 -16.13 -26.81 -29.82
CA GLU A 15 -15.29 -25.73 -29.27
C GLU A 15 -15.84 -25.36 -27.89
N ARG A 16 -15.05 -25.59 -26.83
CA ARG A 16 -15.45 -25.24 -25.46
C ARG A 16 -15.54 -23.71 -25.36
N THR A 17 -16.63 -23.19 -24.81
CA THR A 17 -16.73 -21.77 -24.49
C THR A 17 -15.78 -21.42 -23.34
N PHE A 18 -15.50 -20.12 -23.13
CA PHE A 18 -14.72 -19.67 -21.98
C PHE A 18 -15.38 -20.09 -20.64
N GLU A 19 -16.72 -20.06 -20.59
CA GLU A 19 -17.49 -20.51 -19.43
C GLU A 19 -17.35 -22.02 -19.19
N ASP A 20 -17.36 -22.83 -20.26
CA ASP A 20 -17.14 -24.29 -20.17
C ASP A 20 -15.72 -24.62 -19.70
N LEU A 21 -14.72 -23.91 -20.25
CA LEU A 21 -13.33 -24.04 -19.82
C LEU A 21 -13.19 -23.70 -18.35
N CYS A 22 -13.75 -22.57 -17.92
CA CYS A 22 -13.70 -22.16 -16.53
C CYS A 22 -14.37 -23.16 -15.60
N THR A 23 -15.57 -23.62 -15.93
CA THR A 23 -16.36 -24.52 -15.05
C THR A 23 -15.68 -25.88 -14.89
N GLY A 24 -14.98 -26.38 -15.91
CA GLY A 24 -14.21 -27.63 -15.84
C GLY A 24 -12.84 -27.50 -15.14
N PHE A 25 -12.26 -26.30 -15.12
CA PHE A 25 -10.86 -26.09 -14.79
C PHE A 25 -10.45 -26.62 -13.40
N ALA A 26 -11.28 -26.46 -12.38
CA ALA A 26 -10.95 -26.94 -11.03
C ALA A 26 -10.71 -28.46 -10.95
N SER A 27 -11.33 -29.23 -11.84
CA SER A 27 -11.14 -30.69 -11.90
C SER A 27 -9.92 -31.10 -12.74
N GLU A 28 -9.39 -30.19 -13.54
CA GLU A 28 -8.23 -30.42 -14.43
C GLU A 28 -6.91 -29.94 -13.79
N LEU A 29 -6.98 -29.07 -12.77
CA LEU A 29 -5.83 -28.48 -12.12
C LEU A 29 -5.28 -29.39 -11.00
N ASP A 30 -4.03 -29.84 -11.17
CA ASP A 30 -3.29 -30.64 -10.18
C ASP A 30 -1.93 -29.98 -9.91
N ILE A 31 -1.85 -29.24 -8.81
CA ILE A 31 -0.63 -28.57 -8.33
C ILE A 31 -0.31 -29.11 -6.93
N PRO A 32 0.94 -29.53 -6.65
CA PRO A 32 1.34 -29.98 -5.31
C PRO A 32 0.99 -28.95 -4.22
N SER A 33 0.48 -29.41 -3.09
CA SER A 33 0.08 -28.58 -1.93
C SER A 33 -1.08 -27.60 -2.19
N VAL A 34 -1.73 -27.67 -3.35
CA VAL A 34 -2.90 -26.85 -3.69
C VAL A 34 -4.15 -27.70 -3.68
N LYS A 35 -5.14 -27.31 -2.87
CA LYS A 35 -6.50 -27.82 -2.95
C LYS A 35 -7.39 -26.79 -3.62
N VAL A 36 -7.78 -27.05 -4.86
CA VAL A 36 -8.76 -26.23 -5.57
C VAL A 36 -10.14 -26.46 -4.97
N GLN A 37 -10.80 -25.41 -4.53
CA GLN A 37 -12.15 -25.48 -3.95
C GLN A 37 -13.20 -25.46 -5.06
N PHE A 38 -13.06 -24.52 -6.00
CA PHE A 38 -13.92 -24.39 -7.18
C PHE A 38 -13.27 -23.49 -8.24
N SER A 39 -13.80 -23.59 -9.46
CA SER A 39 -13.62 -22.62 -10.53
C SER A 39 -14.99 -22.15 -10.99
N GLN A 40 -15.16 -20.84 -11.14
CA GLN A 40 -16.45 -20.21 -11.39
C GLN A 40 -16.31 -19.10 -12.42
N TYR A 41 -17.13 -19.16 -13.47
CA TYR A 41 -17.26 -18.06 -14.41
C TYR A 41 -18.01 -16.89 -13.75
N LEU A 42 -17.43 -15.69 -13.80
CA LEU A 42 -18.07 -14.45 -13.37
C LEU A 42 -18.14 -13.47 -14.56
N PRO A 43 -19.35 -13.11 -15.03
CA PRO A 43 -19.49 -12.19 -16.14
C PRO A 43 -19.25 -10.73 -15.71
N LYS A 44 -18.79 -9.91 -16.66
CA LYS A 44 -18.68 -8.46 -16.48
C LYS A 44 -20.01 -7.84 -16.04
N GLY A 45 -19.95 -6.96 -15.05
CA GLY A 45 -21.09 -6.25 -14.47
C GLY A 45 -21.78 -7.02 -13.34
N TYR A 46 -21.40 -8.28 -13.09
CA TYR A 46 -21.89 -9.02 -11.93
C TYR A 46 -21.39 -8.38 -10.63
N ASN A 47 -22.26 -8.32 -9.61
CA ASN A 47 -21.88 -7.85 -8.27
C ASN A 47 -21.76 -9.07 -7.35
N ALA A 48 -20.54 -9.55 -7.18
CA ALA A 48 -20.25 -10.75 -6.40
C ALA A 48 -20.11 -10.42 -4.91
N SER A 49 -20.49 -11.36 -4.04
CA SER A 49 -20.46 -11.22 -2.58
C SER A 49 -19.45 -12.19 -1.95
N PHE A 50 -18.63 -11.68 -1.03
CA PHE A 50 -17.48 -12.33 -0.39
C PHE A 50 -17.45 -12.06 1.13
N PRO A 51 -18.40 -12.59 1.90
CA PRO A 51 -18.54 -12.25 3.32
C PRO A 51 -17.38 -12.75 4.20
N ASP A 52 -16.67 -13.81 3.81
CA ASP A 52 -15.79 -14.56 4.70
C ASP A 52 -14.31 -14.14 4.66
N PHE A 53 -13.91 -13.23 3.74
CA PHE A 53 -12.50 -12.91 3.49
C PHE A 53 -12.20 -11.41 3.34
N VAL A 54 -13.10 -10.54 3.82
CA VAL A 54 -12.94 -9.08 3.76
C VAL A 54 -12.58 -8.49 5.12
N ALA A 55 -11.83 -7.39 5.09
CA ALA A 55 -11.48 -6.66 6.31
C ALA A 55 -12.74 -6.07 6.94
N GLN A 56 -12.76 -5.99 8.28
CA GLN A 56 -13.89 -5.41 9.00
C GLN A 56 -14.16 -3.98 8.52
N GLY A 57 -15.43 -3.68 8.22
CA GLY A 57 -15.85 -2.36 7.71
C GLY A 57 -15.67 -2.15 6.20
N SER A 58 -15.09 -3.11 5.49
CA SER A 58 -15.04 -3.10 4.02
C SER A 58 -16.33 -3.64 3.39
N SER A 59 -16.63 -3.23 2.16
CA SER A 59 -17.73 -3.83 1.40
C SER A 59 -17.46 -5.31 1.16
N PRO A 60 -18.39 -6.23 1.49
CA PRO A 60 -18.27 -7.63 1.10
C PRO A 60 -18.59 -7.85 -0.38
N ASN A 61 -19.04 -6.81 -1.10
CA ASN A 61 -19.43 -6.93 -2.50
C ASN A 61 -18.39 -6.28 -3.41
N GLN A 62 -18.11 -6.92 -4.55
CA GLN A 62 -17.24 -6.40 -5.60
C GLN A 62 -17.90 -6.54 -6.96
N ILE A 63 -17.94 -5.43 -7.70
CA ILE A 63 -18.34 -5.43 -9.11
C ILE A 63 -17.21 -6.05 -9.95
N ILE A 64 -17.57 -7.03 -10.75
CA ILE A 64 -16.70 -7.73 -11.70
C ILE A 64 -16.59 -6.91 -12.98
N ARG A 65 -15.38 -6.56 -13.39
CA ARG A 65 -15.15 -5.56 -14.45
C ARG A 65 -14.75 -6.15 -15.82
N ALA A 66 -14.44 -7.43 -15.86
CA ALA A 66 -14.25 -8.22 -17.07
C ALA A 66 -14.84 -9.62 -16.89
N ASP A 67 -15.08 -10.32 -17.99
CA ASP A 67 -15.43 -11.73 -17.94
C ASP A 67 -14.22 -12.52 -17.43
N VAL A 68 -14.35 -13.16 -16.26
CA VAL A 68 -13.24 -13.82 -15.58
C VAL A 68 -13.60 -15.25 -15.18
N CYS A 69 -12.59 -16.12 -15.18
CA CYS A 69 -12.62 -17.36 -14.44
C CYS A 69 -12.03 -17.13 -13.05
N ARG A 70 -12.86 -17.21 -12.03
CA ARG A 70 -12.45 -17.16 -10.62
C ARG A 70 -12.09 -18.56 -10.16
N VAL A 71 -10.87 -18.74 -9.67
CA VAL A 71 -10.38 -20.00 -9.08
C VAL A 71 -10.06 -19.74 -7.62
N ALA A 72 -10.72 -20.44 -6.71
CA ALA A 72 -10.49 -20.34 -5.28
C ALA A 72 -9.75 -21.58 -4.78
N MET A 73 -8.67 -21.36 -4.02
CA MET A 73 -7.74 -22.40 -3.60
C MET A 73 -7.41 -22.27 -2.11
N LEU A 74 -7.15 -23.41 -1.49
CA LEU A 74 -6.44 -23.49 -0.21
C LEU A 74 -5.04 -24.03 -0.53
N VAL A 75 -4.01 -23.28 -0.16
CA VAL A 75 -2.61 -23.64 -0.42
C VAL A 75 -1.92 -23.90 0.91
N ASN A 76 -1.42 -25.12 1.13
CA ASN A 76 -0.65 -25.43 2.32
C ASN A 76 0.75 -24.80 2.18
N THR A 77 1.12 -23.97 3.15
CA THR A 77 2.41 -23.26 3.21
C THR A 77 3.39 -23.95 4.16
N SER A 78 2.88 -24.71 5.13
CA SER A 78 3.63 -25.67 5.94
C SER A 78 2.71 -26.82 6.39
N ASP A 79 3.21 -27.70 7.27
CA ASP A 79 2.40 -28.75 7.90
C ASP A 79 1.32 -28.19 8.86
N THR A 80 1.47 -26.94 9.30
CA THR A 80 0.60 -26.30 10.31
C THR A 80 0.06 -24.93 9.88
N SER A 81 0.29 -24.52 8.65
CA SER A 81 -0.23 -23.26 8.09
C SER A 81 -0.69 -23.41 6.64
N SER A 82 -1.62 -22.57 6.24
CA SER A 82 -2.20 -22.55 4.90
C SER A 82 -2.79 -21.18 4.60
N MET A 83 -2.85 -20.82 3.32
CA MET A 83 -3.48 -19.59 2.85
C MET A 83 -4.63 -19.86 1.90
N THR A 84 -5.66 -19.02 1.97
CA THR A 84 -6.63 -18.87 0.90
C THR A 84 -6.00 -18.04 -0.21
N LEU A 85 -6.07 -18.53 -1.45
CA LEU A 85 -5.63 -17.84 -2.65
C LEU A 85 -6.75 -17.81 -3.68
N GLU A 86 -7.01 -16.65 -4.25
CA GLU A 86 -7.87 -16.53 -5.42
C GLU A 86 -7.06 -16.09 -6.64
N ALA A 87 -7.36 -16.70 -7.79
CA ALA A 87 -6.89 -16.29 -9.10
C ALA A 87 -8.07 -15.89 -9.98
N TRP A 88 -8.04 -14.69 -10.54
CA TRP A 88 -9.02 -14.18 -11.49
C TRP A 88 -8.37 -14.09 -12.87
N LEU A 89 -8.80 -14.99 -13.75
CA LEU A 89 -8.24 -15.22 -15.07
C LEU A 89 -9.18 -14.60 -16.12
N PRO A 90 -8.88 -13.42 -16.70
CA PRO A 90 -9.77 -12.79 -17.66
C PRO A 90 -9.83 -13.53 -19.00
N SER A 91 -10.98 -13.48 -19.68
CA SER A 91 -11.14 -14.03 -21.03
C SER A 91 -10.27 -13.31 -22.07
N LYS A 92 -10.01 -12.02 -21.85
CA LYS A 92 -9.10 -11.18 -22.65
C LYS A 92 -7.76 -11.00 -21.93
N TRP A 93 -7.00 -12.08 -21.84
CA TRP A 93 -5.69 -12.05 -21.22
C TRP A 93 -4.63 -11.43 -22.13
N THR A 94 -3.74 -10.62 -21.54
CA THR A 94 -2.68 -9.91 -22.26
C THR A 94 -1.32 -10.62 -22.20
N GLY A 95 -1.27 -11.83 -21.64
CA GLY A 95 -0.02 -12.52 -21.37
C GLY A 95 0.69 -12.03 -20.09
N ARG A 96 0.05 -11.20 -19.27
CA ARG A 96 0.63 -10.60 -18.05
C ARG A 96 0.06 -11.22 -16.77
N PHE A 97 0.91 -11.38 -15.77
CA PHE A 97 0.53 -11.82 -14.43
C PHE A 97 0.60 -10.66 -13.43
N LEU A 98 -0.34 -10.59 -12.49
CA LEU A 98 -0.37 -9.59 -11.42
C LEU A 98 -0.64 -10.24 -10.06
N SER A 99 0.13 -9.88 -9.04
CA SER A 99 -0.18 -10.22 -7.64
C SER A 99 -0.53 -8.96 -6.85
N GLY A 100 -1.62 -9.03 -6.09
CA GLY A 100 -2.00 -8.02 -5.10
C GLY A 100 -1.40 -8.31 -3.72
N GLY A 101 -1.21 -7.26 -2.92
CA GLY A 101 -0.79 -7.35 -1.52
C GLY A 101 -1.95 -7.36 -0.51
N ASN A 102 -1.64 -7.05 0.75
CA ASN A 102 -2.61 -6.90 1.85
C ASN A 102 -2.35 -5.62 2.64
N GLY A 103 -3.31 -5.15 3.44
CA GLY A 103 -3.14 -3.99 4.33
C GLY A 103 -2.86 -4.37 5.79
N GLY A 104 -2.20 -3.50 6.55
CA GLY A 104 -2.02 -3.63 8.00
C GLY A 104 -1.55 -5.02 8.47
N LEU A 105 -2.22 -5.55 9.50
CA LEU A 105 -2.06 -6.93 10.02
C LEU A 105 -3.11 -7.88 9.43
N THR A 106 -3.78 -7.49 8.34
CA THR A 106 -4.93 -8.22 7.81
C THR A 106 -4.53 -9.49 7.08
N GLY A 107 -5.41 -10.48 7.19
CA GLY A 107 -5.48 -11.65 6.34
C GLY A 107 -6.73 -11.61 5.47
N CYS A 108 -6.82 -10.58 4.62
CA CYS A 108 -8.02 -10.32 3.81
C CYS A 108 -7.65 -10.21 2.33
N VAL A 109 -8.41 -10.93 1.49
CA VAL A 109 -8.26 -10.91 0.04
C VAL A 109 -8.67 -9.54 -0.50
N GLN A 110 -7.83 -8.92 -1.33
CA GLN A 110 -8.09 -7.62 -1.94
C GLN A 110 -8.90 -7.79 -3.23
N TYR A 111 -10.21 -8.04 -3.10
CA TYR A 111 -11.10 -8.25 -4.25
C TYR A 111 -11.14 -7.08 -5.24
N VAL A 112 -10.91 -5.86 -4.74
CA VAL A 112 -10.80 -4.68 -5.59
C VAL A 112 -9.60 -4.75 -6.53
N ASP A 113 -8.45 -5.23 -6.05
CA ASP A 113 -7.25 -5.41 -6.86
C ASP A 113 -7.44 -6.55 -7.87
N LEU A 114 -8.10 -7.65 -7.47
CA LEU A 114 -8.47 -8.75 -8.36
C LEU A 114 -9.34 -8.25 -9.52
N SER A 115 -10.37 -7.45 -9.22
CA SER A 115 -11.27 -6.91 -10.25
C SER A 115 -10.57 -5.89 -11.15
N TYR A 116 -9.74 -5.01 -10.59
CA TYR A 116 -9.01 -4.01 -11.36
C TYR A 116 -7.94 -4.63 -12.28
N GLY A 117 -7.12 -5.55 -11.74
CA GLY A 117 -6.07 -6.23 -12.49
C GLY A 117 -6.62 -7.09 -13.63
N SER A 118 -7.66 -7.88 -13.35
CA SER A 118 -8.29 -8.72 -14.37
C SER A 118 -8.97 -7.88 -15.45
N ALA A 119 -9.59 -6.75 -15.11
CA ALA A 119 -10.14 -5.81 -16.08
C ALA A 119 -9.08 -5.12 -16.94
N SER A 120 -7.86 -5.01 -16.42
CA SER A 120 -6.68 -4.53 -17.15
C SER A 120 -6.00 -5.64 -17.97
N GLY A 121 -6.59 -6.84 -18.02
CA GLY A 121 -6.12 -7.96 -18.83
C GLY A 121 -5.02 -8.80 -18.19
N PHE A 122 -4.81 -8.69 -16.88
CA PHE A 122 -3.85 -9.51 -16.13
C PHE A 122 -4.52 -10.76 -15.55
N ALA A 123 -3.81 -11.89 -15.59
CA ALA A 123 -4.11 -13.01 -14.70
C ALA A 123 -3.73 -12.55 -13.28
N THR A 124 -4.73 -12.29 -12.43
CA THR A 124 -4.52 -11.56 -11.17
C THR A 124 -4.76 -12.47 -9.97
N VAL A 125 -3.88 -12.44 -8.98
CA VAL A 125 -4.03 -13.17 -7.72
C VAL A 125 -4.05 -12.28 -6.50
N SER A 126 -4.74 -12.72 -5.45
CA SER A 126 -4.70 -12.13 -4.12
C SER A 126 -5.04 -13.21 -3.10
N GLY A 127 -4.34 -13.22 -1.97
CA GLY A 127 -4.51 -14.19 -0.90
C GLY A 127 -4.80 -13.54 0.45
N ASN A 128 -5.14 -14.36 1.43
CA ASN A 128 -5.45 -13.92 2.79
C ASN A 128 -4.21 -13.82 3.69
N ASN A 129 -2.99 -13.76 3.15
CA ASN A 129 -1.77 -13.53 3.93
C ASN A 129 -1.48 -14.59 5.05
N GLY A 130 -2.11 -15.77 5.01
CA GLY A 130 -1.91 -16.87 5.98
C GLY A 130 -2.95 -16.96 7.10
N HIS A 131 -3.84 -15.98 7.25
CA HIS A 131 -4.90 -15.99 8.28
C HIS A 131 -6.16 -15.26 7.81
N ASN A 132 -7.21 -15.21 8.63
CA ASN A 132 -8.43 -14.47 8.30
C ASN A 132 -8.66 -13.34 9.30
N GLY A 133 -9.15 -12.20 8.80
CA GLY A 133 -9.52 -11.04 9.61
C GLY A 133 -8.39 -10.05 9.81
N SER A 134 -8.60 -9.06 10.68
CA SER A 134 -7.71 -7.91 10.85
C SER A 134 -6.82 -7.95 12.11
N SER A 135 -6.98 -8.98 12.94
CA SER A 135 -6.21 -9.16 14.18
C SER A 135 -4.91 -9.93 13.93
N ALA A 136 -3.91 -9.70 14.78
CA ALA A 136 -2.68 -10.47 14.85
C ALA A 136 -2.76 -11.66 15.82
N GLU A 137 -3.90 -11.88 16.48
CA GLU A 137 -4.10 -13.04 17.37
C GLU A 137 -3.69 -14.38 16.73
N PRO A 138 -3.95 -14.63 15.43
CA PRO A 138 -3.49 -15.86 14.77
C PRO A 138 -1.97 -16.05 14.73
N PHE A 139 -1.16 -15.02 15.00
CA PHE A 139 0.30 -15.15 15.08
C PHE A 139 0.76 -15.72 16.42
N TYR A 140 -0.06 -15.62 17.46
CA TYR A 140 0.33 -15.97 18.82
C TYR A 140 0.62 -17.46 18.94
N GLN A 141 1.88 -17.80 19.24
CA GLN A 141 2.38 -19.18 19.32
C GLN A 141 2.24 -19.98 18.01
N HIS A 142 2.08 -19.29 16.87
CA HIS A 142 1.95 -19.90 15.54
C HIS A 142 2.97 -19.27 14.57
N PRO A 143 4.27 -19.59 14.71
CA PRO A 143 5.35 -18.98 13.92
C PRO A 143 5.17 -19.16 12.40
N GLU A 144 4.57 -20.25 11.97
CA GLU A 144 4.30 -20.54 10.55
C GLU A 144 3.26 -19.58 9.93
N ILE A 145 2.23 -19.19 10.69
CA ILE A 145 1.25 -18.18 10.25
C ILE A 145 1.91 -16.79 10.20
N LEU A 146 2.80 -16.50 11.14
CA LEU A 146 3.58 -15.27 11.11
C LEU A 146 4.54 -15.24 9.90
N GLU A 147 5.18 -16.36 9.56
CA GLU A 147 6.04 -16.44 8.37
C GLU A 147 5.27 -16.21 7.07
N ASP A 148 4.04 -16.75 6.99
CA ASP A 148 3.11 -16.48 5.89
C ASP A 148 2.83 -14.98 5.75
N TYR A 149 2.51 -14.30 6.85
CA TYR A 149 2.29 -12.86 6.88
C TYR A 149 3.53 -12.06 6.43
N VAL A 150 4.73 -12.48 6.87
CA VAL A 150 5.96 -11.72 6.61
C VAL A 150 6.34 -11.77 5.15
N TYR A 151 6.35 -12.95 4.52
CA TYR A 151 6.74 -13.07 3.11
C TYR A 151 6.12 -14.27 2.40
N ARG A 152 5.88 -15.38 3.09
CA ARG A 152 5.69 -16.68 2.43
C ARG A 152 4.35 -16.76 1.70
N ALA A 153 3.31 -16.07 2.17
CA ALA A 153 2.03 -16.05 1.48
C ALA A 153 2.12 -15.32 0.11
N ILE A 154 2.81 -14.17 0.05
CA ILE A 154 2.97 -13.42 -1.20
C ILE A 154 3.87 -14.17 -2.19
N TYR A 155 4.97 -14.75 -1.70
CA TYR A 155 5.83 -15.60 -2.51
C TYR A 155 5.04 -16.78 -3.09
N THR A 156 4.34 -17.53 -2.24
CA THR A 156 3.56 -18.72 -2.62
C THR A 156 2.44 -18.37 -3.59
N GLY A 157 1.69 -17.29 -3.33
CA GLY A 157 0.66 -16.80 -4.23
C GLY A 157 1.20 -16.40 -5.61
N GLY A 158 2.39 -15.79 -5.66
CA GLY A 158 3.06 -15.46 -6.91
C GLY A 158 3.49 -16.69 -7.71
N VAL A 159 4.03 -17.73 -7.05
CA VAL A 159 4.44 -18.98 -7.69
C VAL A 159 3.22 -19.77 -8.17
N VAL A 160 2.29 -20.11 -7.27
CA VAL A 160 1.09 -20.88 -7.58
C VAL A 160 0.22 -20.15 -8.60
N GLY A 161 0.07 -18.83 -8.47
CA GLY A 161 -0.71 -18.03 -9.42
C GLY A 161 -0.20 -18.12 -10.85
N LYS A 162 1.12 -18.13 -11.06
CA LYS A 162 1.72 -18.29 -12.39
C LYS A 162 1.47 -19.67 -12.96
N GLU A 163 1.57 -20.72 -12.14
CA GLU A 163 1.26 -22.09 -12.55
C GLU A 163 -0.21 -22.26 -12.93
N VAL A 164 -1.12 -21.68 -12.13
CA VAL A 164 -2.56 -21.66 -12.40
C VAL A 164 -2.86 -20.94 -13.72
N ALA A 165 -2.27 -19.77 -13.94
CA ALA A 165 -2.43 -19.03 -15.19
C ALA A 165 -1.89 -19.83 -16.38
N ALA A 166 -0.71 -20.44 -16.25
CA ALA A 166 -0.11 -21.25 -17.32
C ALA A 166 -0.97 -22.49 -17.66
N ALA A 167 -1.51 -23.16 -16.65
CA ALA A 167 -2.40 -24.30 -16.84
C ALA A 167 -3.71 -23.90 -17.54
N PHE A 168 -4.25 -22.72 -17.24
CA PHE A 168 -5.51 -22.24 -17.83
C PHE A 168 -5.34 -21.75 -19.28
N TYR A 169 -4.31 -20.96 -19.55
CA TYR A 169 -4.09 -20.36 -20.88
C TYR A 169 -3.25 -21.24 -21.81
N GLY A 170 -2.59 -22.28 -21.30
CA GLY A 170 -1.70 -23.15 -22.07
C GLY A 170 -0.33 -22.55 -22.39
N GLU A 171 0.00 -21.38 -21.82
CA GLU A 171 1.29 -20.72 -21.97
C GLU A 171 1.67 -19.90 -20.73
N ASN A 172 2.97 -19.71 -20.52
CA ASN A 172 3.47 -18.94 -19.37
C ASN A 172 3.21 -17.43 -19.57
N ALA A 173 3.00 -16.72 -18.46
CA ALA A 173 2.99 -15.26 -18.48
C ALA A 173 4.33 -14.71 -18.99
N SER A 174 4.26 -13.76 -19.92
CA SER A 174 5.42 -13.09 -20.51
C SER A 174 6.13 -12.14 -19.54
N LYS A 175 5.35 -11.49 -18.66
CA LYS A 175 5.80 -10.56 -17.62
C LYS A 175 4.95 -10.69 -16.37
N SER A 176 5.57 -10.43 -15.23
CA SER A 176 4.99 -10.59 -13.91
C SER A 176 5.08 -9.30 -13.11
N TYR A 177 3.98 -8.91 -12.49
CA TYR A 177 3.86 -7.64 -11.79
C TYR A 177 3.33 -7.84 -10.37
N PHE A 178 3.72 -6.95 -9.47
CA PHE A 178 3.16 -6.86 -8.12
C PHE A 178 2.64 -5.44 -7.88
N MET A 179 1.55 -5.33 -7.14
CA MET A 179 1.07 -4.04 -6.64
C MET A 179 0.54 -4.16 -5.21
N GLY A 180 0.85 -3.17 -4.40
CA GLY A 180 0.30 -3.08 -3.05
C GLY A 180 0.58 -1.73 -2.40
N CYS A 181 -0.24 -1.40 -1.41
CA CYS A 181 -0.08 -0.24 -0.56
C CYS A 181 0.08 -0.62 0.91
N SER A 182 0.73 0.21 1.73
CA SER A 182 0.81 -0.01 3.18
C SER A 182 1.57 -1.31 3.50
N GLY A 183 0.92 -2.28 4.15
CA GLY A 183 1.42 -3.66 4.27
C GLY A 183 1.80 -4.28 2.92
N GLY A 184 1.07 -3.95 1.85
CA GLY A 184 1.31 -4.39 0.48
C GLY A 184 2.53 -3.71 -0.12
N GLY A 185 2.77 -2.44 0.22
CA GLY A 185 4.01 -1.76 -0.13
C GLY A 185 5.21 -2.43 0.52
N ARG A 186 5.11 -2.80 1.81
CA ARG A 186 6.14 -3.61 2.49
C ARG A 186 6.33 -4.95 1.80
N GLN A 187 5.25 -5.68 1.49
CA GLN A 187 5.33 -6.96 0.79
C GLN A 187 6.03 -6.82 -0.58
N GLY A 188 5.75 -5.76 -1.34
CA GLY A 188 6.46 -5.45 -2.59
C GLY A 188 7.97 -5.27 -2.40
N PHE A 189 8.37 -4.48 -1.40
CA PHE A 189 9.79 -4.36 -1.03
C PHE A 189 10.40 -5.69 -0.58
N LYS A 190 9.67 -6.52 0.18
CA LYS A 190 10.13 -7.84 0.59
C LYS A 190 10.40 -8.74 -0.62
N MET A 191 9.53 -8.71 -1.62
CA MET A 191 9.73 -9.44 -2.87
C MET A 191 10.96 -8.91 -3.64
N ALA A 192 11.15 -7.59 -3.73
CA ALA A 192 12.33 -7.02 -4.35
C ALA A 192 13.64 -7.40 -3.62
N GLN A 193 13.64 -7.37 -2.28
CA GLN A 193 14.81 -7.64 -1.44
C GLN A 193 15.17 -9.14 -1.43
N SER A 194 14.18 -10.02 -1.28
CA SER A 194 14.40 -11.44 -0.98
C SER A 194 14.08 -12.39 -2.13
N PHE A 195 13.21 -12.00 -3.06
CA PHE A 195 12.75 -12.84 -4.19
C PHE A 195 12.80 -12.06 -5.52
N PRO A 196 13.98 -11.54 -5.91
CA PRO A 196 14.12 -10.52 -6.95
C PRO A 196 13.69 -10.96 -8.35
N GLU A 197 13.52 -12.26 -8.60
CA GLU A 197 13.09 -12.82 -9.88
C GLU A 197 11.57 -13.08 -9.94
N LEU A 198 10.86 -12.89 -8.83
CA LEU A 198 9.44 -13.20 -8.77
C LEU A 198 8.59 -12.20 -9.56
N PHE A 199 8.99 -10.93 -9.65
CA PHE A 199 8.25 -9.89 -10.37
C PHE A 199 9.19 -9.01 -11.18
N ASP A 200 8.85 -8.78 -12.46
CA ASP A 200 9.56 -7.86 -13.35
C ASP A 200 9.27 -6.40 -12.98
N GLY A 201 8.05 -6.10 -12.51
CA GLY A 201 7.60 -4.76 -12.15
C GLY A 201 6.86 -4.73 -10.82
N ILE A 202 7.25 -3.85 -9.91
CA ILE A 202 6.67 -3.74 -8.57
C ILE A 202 6.19 -2.31 -8.35
N ILE A 203 4.92 -2.16 -7.97
CA ILE A 203 4.37 -0.92 -7.41
C ILE A 203 4.26 -1.10 -5.90
N ALA A 204 5.06 -0.35 -5.16
CA ALA A 204 5.07 -0.38 -3.69
C ALA A 204 4.71 1.01 -3.15
N ALA A 205 3.43 1.21 -2.84
CA ALA A 205 2.89 2.48 -2.37
C ALA A 205 2.87 2.57 -0.84
N ALA A 206 3.10 3.77 -0.28
CA ALA A 206 3.14 4.06 1.16
C ALA A 206 3.68 2.88 1.99
N PRO A 207 4.91 2.42 1.72
CA PRO A 207 5.34 1.09 2.17
C PRO A 207 5.56 1.05 3.68
N ALA A 208 4.98 0.04 4.35
CA ALA A 208 5.21 -0.26 5.77
C ALA A 208 6.59 -0.92 6.04
N ILE A 209 7.64 -0.41 5.39
CA ILE A 209 9.05 -0.78 5.61
C ILE A 209 9.57 -0.18 6.91
N ASN A 210 10.69 -0.72 7.42
CA ASN A 210 11.11 -0.52 8.80
C ASN A 210 9.99 -0.89 9.78
N PHE A 211 9.28 -1.99 9.47
CA PHE A 211 7.99 -2.35 10.05
C PHE A 211 8.00 -2.34 11.58
N VAL A 212 9.00 -2.97 12.20
CA VAL A 212 9.08 -3.03 13.67
C VAL A 212 9.14 -1.63 14.29
N ASN A 213 9.93 -0.72 13.71
CA ASN A 213 10.01 0.64 14.22
C ASN A 213 8.81 1.51 13.83
N LEU A 214 8.13 1.22 12.72
CA LEU A 214 6.82 1.81 12.42
C LEU A 214 5.80 1.47 13.52
N ILE A 215 5.77 0.20 13.96
CA ILE A 215 4.91 -0.25 15.06
C ILE A 215 5.27 0.47 16.36
N ASN A 216 6.57 0.54 16.69
CA ASN A 216 7.07 1.29 17.85
C ASN A 216 6.65 2.77 17.79
N PHE A 217 6.79 3.39 16.62
CA PHE A 217 6.45 4.78 16.37
C PHE A 217 4.96 5.05 16.58
N GLY A 218 4.07 4.27 15.97
CA GLY A 218 2.63 4.43 16.16
C GLY A 218 2.19 4.25 17.62
N GLY A 219 2.78 3.27 18.34
CA GLY A 219 2.54 3.11 19.78
C GLY A 219 3.04 4.32 20.59
N TRP A 220 4.22 4.83 20.26
CA TRP A 220 4.82 5.98 20.94
C TRP A 220 4.05 7.28 20.72
N LEU A 221 3.51 7.51 19.51
CA LEU A 221 2.62 8.65 19.23
C LEU A 221 1.40 8.66 20.16
N SER A 222 0.74 7.51 20.35
CA SER A 222 -0.37 7.39 21.29
C SER A 222 0.06 7.65 22.75
N THR A 223 1.25 7.19 23.15
CA THR A 223 1.80 7.46 24.49
C THR A 223 2.07 8.95 24.72
N ILE A 224 2.63 9.67 23.73
CA ILE A 224 2.85 11.12 23.83
C ILE A 224 1.51 11.88 23.87
N ALA A 225 0.57 11.52 23.01
CA ALA A 225 -0.75 12.15 22.97
C ALA A 225 -1.53 11.94 24.29
N GLY A 226 -1.27 10.82 24.96
CA GLY A 226 -1.78 10.49 26.29
C GLY A 226 -3.15 9.82 26.24
N PHE A 227 -3.40 8.94 27.21
CA PHE A 227 -4.64 8.14 27.31
C PHE A 227 -5.71 8.78 28.21
N GLU A 228 -5.34 9.80 28.99
CA GLU A 228 -6.23 10.51 29.90
C GLU A 228 -6.79 11.76 29.25
N THR A 229 -8.01 11.67 28.72
CA THR A 229 -8.66 12.74 27.93
C THR A 229 -9.02 13.99 28.75
N ASN A 230 -8.96 13.90 30.08
CA ASN A 230 -9.16 15.01 31.02
C ASN A 230 -7.85 15.65 31.51
N SER A 231 -6.68 15.18 31.03
CA SER A 231 -5.37 15.75 31.36
C SER A 231 -5.19 17.15 30.76
N SER A 232 -4.38 17.99 31.42
CA SER A 232 -3.98 19.30 30.89
C SER A 232 -3.09 19.22 29.64
N THR A 233 -2.51 18.05 29.34
CA THR A 233 -1.70 17.78 28.14
C THR A 233 -2.54 17.31 26.95
N PHE A 234 -3.77 16.85 27.17
CA PHE A 234 -4.59 16.26 26.12
C PHE A 234 -5.11 17.33 25.16
N ILE A 235 -5.13 17.01 23.86
CA ILE A 235 -5.53 17.93 22.79
C ILE A 235 -6.76 17.36 22.11
N THR A 236 -7.87 18.09 22.18
CA THR A 236 -9.13 17.68 21.56
C THR A 236 -9.05 17.77 20.04
N LYS A 237 -9.94 17.04 19.34
CA LYS A 237 -10.04 17.11 17.87
C LYS A 237 -10.23 18.54 17.34
N SER A 238 -11.00 19.38 18.05
CA SER A 238 -11.20 20.78 17.68
C SER A 238 -9.91 21.60 17.78
N LEU A 239 -9.08 21.36 18.80
CA LEU A 239 -7.79 22.03 18.92
C LEU A 239 -6.82 21.57 17.83
N TRP A 240 -6.87 20.31 17.41
CA TRP A 240 -6.07 19.85 16.26
C TRP A 240 -6.44 20.54 14.95
N GLN A 241 -7.67 21.05 14.78
CA GLN A 241 -8.02 21.92 13.65
C GLN A 241 -7.32 23.28 13.74
N ALA A 242 -7.18 23.85 14.95
CA ALA A 242 -6.42 25.08 15.16
C ALA A 242 -4.92 24.85 14.90
N VAL A 243 -4.38 23.69 15.33
CA VAL A 243 -3.00 23.29 15.02
C VAL A 243 -2.79 23.16 13.52
N HIS A 244 -3.65 22.42 12.82
CA HIS A 244 -3.57 22.25 11.36
C HIS A 244 -3.59 23.60 10.62
N LYS A 245 -4.49 24.50 11.01
CA LYS A 245 -4.56 25.85 10.44
C LYS A 245 -3.26 26.63 10.66
N GLU A 246 -2.63 26.49 11.82
CA GLU A 246 -1.35 27.13 12.10
C GLU A 246 -0.19 26.48 11.34
N VAL A 247 -0.24 25.16 11.12
CA VAL A 247 0.72 24.48 10.24
C VAL A 247 0.62 25.02 8.82
N LEU A 248 -0.58 25.09 8.24
CA LEU A 248 -0.79 25.66 6.90
C LEU A 248 -0.38 27.14 6.83
N SER A 249 -0.67 27.94 7.87
CA SER A 249 -0.26 29.36 7.91
C SER A 249 1.25 29.55 7.80
N GLN A 250 2.04 28.58 8.27
CA GLN A 250 3.50 28.59 8.24
C GLN A 250 4.08 27.89 7.00
N CYS A 251 3.36 26.93 6.41
CA CYS A 251 3.94 25.98 5.46
C CYS A 251 3.31 25.91 4.07
N ASP A 252 2.03 26.25 3.90
CA ASP A 252 1.30 26.16 2.61
C ASP A 252 2.05 26.95 1.52
N GLY A 253 2.43 28.20 1.83
CA GLY A 253 3.16 29.06 0.90
C GLY A 253 4.60 28.68 0.55
N LEU A 254 5.17 27.60 1.09
CA LEU A 254 6.60 27.28 0.93
C LEU A 254 6.96 26.77 -0.47
N ASP A 255 6.01 26.14 -1.18
CA ASP A 255 6.18 25.70 -2.57
C ASP A 255 5.78 26.74 -3.61
N GLY A 256 5.26 27.90 -3.16
CA GLY A 256 4.87 29.03 -3.99
C GLY A 256 3.36 29.13 -4.24
N ALA A 257 2.59 28.07 -3.99
CA ALA A 257 1.12 28.13 -4.00
C ALA A 257 0.57 28.36 -2.59
N ILE A 258 -0.63 28.92 -2.49
CA ILE A 258 -1.41 28.94 -1.25
C ILE A 258 -2.72 28.23 -1.60
N ASP A 259 -2.67 26.91 -1.62
CA ASP A 259 -3.76 26.03 -2.06
C ASP A 259 -4.25 25.08 -0.96
N GLY A 260 -3.70 25.20 0.25
CA GLY A 260 -4.01 24.38 1.41
C GLY A 260 -3.31 23.02 1.39
N ILE A 261 -2.30 22.84 0.54
CA ILE A 261 -1.51 21.62 0.37
C ILE A 261 -0.06 21.96 0.71
N ILE A 262 0.61 21.09 1.46
CA ILE A 262 2.06 21.20 1.66
C ILE A 262 2.72 20.30 0.61
N GLU A 263 3.25 20.89 -0.46
CA GLU A 263 3.76 20.13 -1.61
C GLU A 263 5.04 19.33 -1.24
N ASP A 264 5.88 19.89 -0.36
CA ASP A 264 7.09 19.26 0.18
C ASP A 264 7.17 19.46 1.71
N THR A 265 6.81 18.42 2.46
CA THR A 265 6.74 18.46 3.92
C THR A 265 8.11 18.52 4.59
N ASP A 266 9.20 18.23 3.87
CA ASP A 266 10.57 18.33 4.38
C ASP A 266 10.94 19.80 4.69
N LEU A 267 10.28 20.77 4.04
CA LEU A 267 10.50 22.20 4.27
C LEU A 267 9.69 22.74 5.46
N CYS A 268 8.68 21.98 5.91
CA CYS A 268 7.74 22.44 6.93
C CYS A 268 8.26 22.10 8.35
N HIS A 269 8.67 23.15 9.08
CA HIS A 269 9.12 23.09 10.47
C HIS A 269 8.29 24.05 11.35
N PRO A 270 7.01 23.72 11.59
CA PRO A 270 6.08 24.62 12.25
C PRO A 270 6.48 24.88 13.71
N GLN A 271 6.30 26.13 14.15
CA GLN A 271 6.56 26.59 15.52
C GLN A 271 5.24 26.75 16.27
N PHE A 272 4.95 25.84 17.19
CA PHE A 272 3.66 25.75 17.89
C PHE A 272 3.53 26.72 19.07
N GLU A 273 4.62 27.36 19.50
CA GLU A 273 4.63 28.37 20.56
C GLU A 273 3.77 29.58 20.20
N ARG A 274 3.58 29.84 18.90
CA ARG A 274 2.69 30.90 18.38
C ARG A 274 1.21 30.64 18.69
N LEU A 275 0.85 29.37 18.89
CA LEU A 275 -0.51 28.96 19.21
C LEU A 275 -0.77 28.96 20.72
N ILE A 276 0.20 29.33 21.56
CA ILE A 276 0.01 29.42 23.01
C ILE A 276 -0.91 30.60 23.34
N CYS A 277 -1.92 30.37 24.17
CA CYS A 277 -2.88 31.39 24.58
C CYS A 277 -2.20 32.62 25.22
N THR A 278 -2.52 33.83 24.75
CA THR A 278 -1.94 35.09 25.24
C THR A 278 -2.51 35.57 26.58
N GLN A 279 -3.66 35.03 27.01
CA GLN A 279 -4.25 35.22 28.34
C GLN A 279 -4.83 33.89 28.83
N ASP A 280 -4.78 33.65 30.14
CA ASP A 280 -5.31 32.43 30.79
C ASP A 280 -6.84 32.21 30.59
N THR A 281 -7.53 33.14 29.91
CA THR A 281 -8.96 33.13 29.62
C THR A 281 -9.32 33.25 28.14
N ALA A 282 -8.35 33.19 27.23
CA ALA A 282 -8.65 33.15 25.79
C ALA A 282 -9.35 31.81 25.45
N ASN A 283 -10.34 31.87 24.57
CA ASN A 283 -11.14 30.75 24.10
C ASN A 283 -10.30 29.47 23.93
N THR A 284 -10.40 28.53 24.88
CA THR A 284 -9.58 27.30 24.97
C THR A 284 -9.87 26.31 23.83
N THR A 285 -10.62 26.73 22.81
CA THR A 285 -10.90 25.98 21.58
C THR A 285 -10.05 26.42 20.39
N GLU A 286 -9.33 27.55 20.50
CA GLU A 286 -8.56 28.15 19.39
C GLU A 286 -7.07 28.33 19.68
N CYS A 287 -6.62 28.10 20.91
CA CYS A 287 -5.22 28.20 21.32
C CYS A 287 -4.85 27.07 22.29
N LEU A 288 -3.56 26.75 22.35
CA LEU A 288 -3.00 25.72 23.22
C LEU A 288 -2.54 26.32 24.55
N ASN A 289 -2.62 25.54 25.62
CA ASN A 289 -1.81 25.82 26.80
C ASN A 289 -0.35 25.38 26.58
N GLY A 290 0.57 25.78 27.45
CA GLY A 290 2.00 25.47 27.31
C GLY A 290 2.31 23.97 27.32
N ALA A 291 1.56 23.16 28.07
CA ALA A 291 1.74 21.71 28.12
C ALA A 291 1.27 21.03 26.83
N GLN A 292 0.13 21.45 26.28
CA GLN A 292 -0.37 21.00 24.98
C GLN A 292 0.61 21.38 23.85
N ALA A 293 1.15 22.61 23.84
CA ALA A 293 2.15 23.01 22.85
C ALA A 293 3.43 22.16 22.93
N ALA A 294 3.85 21.76 24.12
CA ALA A 294 4.96 20.82 24.30
C ALA A 294 4.61 19.40 23.79
N THR A 295 3.39 18.92 24.01
CA THR A 295 2.88 17.66 23.45
C THR A 295 2.89 17.70 21.93
N VAL A 296 2.38 18.76 21.29
CA VAL A 296 2.41 18.90 19.83
C VAL A 296 3.85 18.83 19.33
N ARG A 297 4.77 19.62 19.91
CA ARG A 297 6.20 19.58 19.51
C ARG A 297 6.77 18.16 19.57
N ALA A 298 6.51 17.44 20.67
CA ALA A 298 7.02 16.08 20.84
C ALA A 298 6.47 15.06 19.81
N LEU A 299 5.27 15.28 19.26
CA LEU A 299 4.69 14.43 18.21
C LEU A 299 5.36 14.63 16.84
N TYR A 300 6.04 15.76 16.62
CA TYR A 300 6.83 16.04 15.41
C TYR A 300 8.32 15.75 15.56
N GLU A 301 8.73 15.12 16.66
CA GLU A 301 10.11 14.66 16.82
C GLU A 301 10.27 13.24 16.26
N PRO A 302 11.44 12.90 15.68
CA PRO A 302 11.74 11.52 15.32
C PRO A 302 11.75 10.60 16.55
N LEU A 303 11.46 9.32 16.33
CA LEU A 303 11.62 8.31 17.37
C LEU A 303 13.06 7.84 17.46
N TYR A 304 13.65 8.00 18.64
CA TYR A 304 14.99 7.50 18.96
C TYR A 304 14.96 6.29 19.91
N GLY A 305 15.99 5.45 19.85
CA GLY A 305 16.24 4.38 20.80
C GLY A 305 16.75 4.90 22.14
N ALA A 306 16.90 4.01 23.12
CA ALA A 306 17.52 4.35 24.41
C ALA A 306 19.02 4.68 24.28
N ASP A 307 19.66 4.19 23.21
CA ASP A 307 21.06 4.43 22.86
C ASP A 307 21.27 5.69 21.99
N GLY A 308 20.19 6.41 21.66
CA GLY A 308 20.23 7.58 20.77
C GLY A 308 20.25 7.26 19.28
N SER A 309 20.08 5.99 18.88
CA SER A 309 19.90 5.63 17.47
C SER A 309 18.55 6.10 16.93
N LEU A 310 18.50 6.53 15.66
CA LEU A 310 17.22 6.85 15.00
C LEU A 310 16.48 5.53 14.71
N LEU A 311 15.27 5.38 15.23
CA LEU A 311 14.40 4.23 14.97
C LEU A 311 13.40 4.52 13.86
N TYR A 312 12.75 5.68 13.89
CA TYR A 312 11.74 6.08 12.90
C TYR A 312 11.75 7.61 12.71
N PRO A 313 11.57 8.13 11.49
CA PRO A 313 11.48 9.57 11.26
C PRO A 313 10.24 10.18 11.96
N ARG A 314 10.14 11.51 11.95
CA ARG A 314 8.99 12.20 12.55
C ARG A 314 7.72 11.96 11.72
N LEU A 315 6.56 12.27 12.29
CA LEU A 315 5.34 12.42 11.51
C LEU A 315 5.43 13.72 10.70
N GLN A 316 5.14 13.68 9.40
CA GLN A 316 5.16 14.90 8.59
C GLN A 316 3.97 15.83 8.91
N PRO A 317 4.15 17.16 8.88
CA PRO A 317 3.06 18.13 9.01
C PRO A 317 2.03 18.05 7.88
N GLY A 318 0.81 18.50 8.18
CA GLY A 318 -0.34 18.51 7.26
C GLY A 318 -1.36 17.40 7.53
N THR A 319 -1.12 16.52 8.50
CA THR A 319 -1.95 15.33 8.77
C THR A 319 -2.79 15.41 10.04
N GLU A 320 -2.72 16.53 10.76
CA GLU A 320 -3.10 16.65 12.17
C GLU A 320 -4.52 16.18 12.46
N VAL A 321 -5.48 16.58 11.61
CA VAL A 321 -6.90 16.29 11.81
C VAL A 321 -7.21 14.80 11.58
N THR A 322 -6.61 14.19 10.56
CA THR A 322 -6.79 12.77 10.22
C THR A 322 -6.03 11.85 11.16
N THR A 323 -4.86 12.27 11.64
CA THR A 323 -4.06 11.50 12.61
C THR A 323 -4.75 11.40 13.96
N TYR A 324 -5.64 12.35 14.31
CA TYR A 324 -6.37 12.31 15.57
C TYR A 324 -7.08 10.97 15.80
N ASP A 325 -7.85 10.50 14.82
CA ASP A 325 -8.63 9.27 14.96
C ASP A 325 -7.72 8.02 15.03
N THR A 326 -6.49 8.13 14.53
CA THR A 326 -5.52 7.02 14.42
C THR A 326 -4.64 6.90 15.66
N TYR A 327 -4.07 8.01 16.15
CA TYR A 327 -3.07 8.00 17.22
C TYR A 327 -3.38 8.95 18.40
N PHE A 328 -4.14 10.04 18.20
CA PHE A 328 -4.26 11.10 19.21
C PHE A 328 -5.59 11.13 19.98
N SER A 329 -6.49 10.18 19.73
CA SER A 329 -7.84 10.12 20.32
C SER A 329 -7.89 9.67 21.78
N GLY A 330 -6.74 9.42 22.40
CA GLY A 330 -6.64 8.84 23.74
C GLY A 330 -6.80 7.31 23.78
N GLN A 331 -6.83 6.67 22.61
CA GLN A 331 -6.78 5.22 22.47
C GLN A 331 -5.37 4.74 22.08
N PRO A 332 -4.93 3.56 22.54
CA PRO A 332 -3.71 2.96 22.03
C PRO A 332 -3.79 2.64 20.54
N SER A 333 -2.67 2.79 19.83
CA SER A 333 -2.52 2.31 18.46
C SER A 333 -2.91 0.83 18.35
N PHE A 334 -3.84 0.51 17.46
CA PHE A 334 -4.30 -0.87 17.22
C PHE A 334 -3.14 -1.76 16.78
N LEU A 335 -2.37 -1.32 15.78
CA LEU A 335 -1.26 -2.11 15.23
C LEU A 335 -0.19 -2.40 16.28
N ALA A 336 0.15 -1.40 17.12
CA ALA A 336 1.07 -1.59 18.23
C ALA A 336 0.51 -2.55 19.29
N SER A 337 -0.76 -2.38 19.66
CA SER A 337 -1.41 -3.26 20.64
C SER A 337 -1.37 -4.73 20.20
N GLU A 338 -1.73 -5.00 18.95
CA GLU A 338 -1.78 -6.34 18.38
C GLU A 338 -0.38 -6.96 18.28
N TRP A 339 0.58 -6.24 17.71
CA TRP A 339 1.93 -6.76 17.50
C TRP A 339 2.67 -7.04 18.82
N PHE A 340 2.57 -6.12 19.80
CA PHE A 340 3.22 -6.34 21.09
C PHE A 340 2.61 -7.50 21.88
N LYS A 341 1.30 -7.71 21.76
CA LYS A 341 0.61 -8.82 22.45
C LYS A 341 0.87 -10.17 21.81
N TYR A 342 0.77 -10.26 20.49
CA TYR A 342 0.71 -11.56 19.81
C TYR A 342 2.03 -11.99 19.17
N VAL A 343 3.00 -11.07 19.05
CA VAL A 343 4.33 -11.36 18.50
C VAL A 343 5.45 -11.10 19.50
N VAL A 344 5.47 -9.92 20.14
CA VAL A 344 6.60 -9.54 21.01
C VAL A 344 6.54 -10.21 22.38
N TYR A 345 5.36 -10.22 23.00
CA TYR A 345 5.14 -10.69 24.37
C TYR A 345 3.99 -11.71 24.44
N ASN A 346 2.86 -11.32 25.02
CA ASN A 346 1.68 -12.15 25.26
C ASN A 346 0.40 -11.29 25.35
N PRO A 347 -0.80 -11.89 25.28
CA PRO A 347 -2.08 -11.17 25.32
C PRO A 347 -2.30 -10.30 26.57
N GLU A 348 -1.59 -10.57 27.66
CA GLU A 348 -1.66 -9.83 28.92
C GLU A 348 -0.86 -8.53 28.91
N PHE A 349 -0.03 -8.26 27.90
CA PHE A 349 0.76 -7.04 27.81
C PHE A 349 -0.13 -5.78 27.76
N ASP A 350 0.12 -4.84 28.68
CA ASP A 350 -0.54 -3.53 28.68
C ASP A 350 0.21 -2.56 27.76
N ILE A 351 -0.35 -2.33 26.58
CA ILE A 351 0.18 -1.39 25.59
C ILE A 351 0.34 0.04 26.13
N LYS A 352 -0.40 0.45 27.16
CA LYS A 352 -0.26 1.78 27.76
C LYS A 352 1.05 1.95 28.56
N SER A 353 1.71 0.83 28.90
CA SER A 353 3.01 0.80 29.58
C SER A 353 4.22 0.81 28.63
N LEU A 354 3.96 0.88 27.31
CA LEU A 354 4.97 0.83 26.25
C LEU A 354 6.06 1.90 26.46
N ASN A 355 7.31 1.45 26.44
CA ASN A 355 8.48 2.30 26.65
C ASN A 355 9.65 1.90 25.74
N ARG A 356 10.77 2.63 25.85
CA ARG A 356 11.92 2.47 24.94
C ARG A 356 12.63 1.12 25.05
N ASN A 357 12.53 0.41 26.17
CA ASN A 357 13.09 -0.94 26.28
C ASN A 357 12.30 -1.94 25.43
N ASP A 358 10.98 -1.78 25.37
CA ASP A 358 10.11 -2.64 24.55
C ASP A 358 10.44 -2.50 23.06
N PHE A 359 10.81 -1.29 22.61
CA PHE A 359 11.24 -1.05 21.23
C PHE A 359 12.49 -1.87 20.89
N ALA A 360 13.45 -1.94 21.81
CA ALA A 360 14.66 -2.73 21.62
C ALA A 360 14.38 -4.24 21.62
N VAL A 361 13.44 -4.70 22.45
CA VAL A 361 13.00 -6.11 22.44
C VAL A 361 12.37 -6.46 21.09
N ALA A 362 11.43 -5.64 20.61
CA ALA A 362 10.78 -5.87 19.32
C ALA A 362 11.80 -5.86 18.16
N ALA A 363 12.73 -4.89 18.16
CA ALA A 363 13.77 -4.77 17.15
C ALA A 363 14.75 -5.96 17.14
N LEU A 364 15.06 -6.52 18.32
CA LEU A 364 15.92 -7.71 18.41
C LEU A 364 15.24 -8.97 17.87
N GLN A 365 13.91 -9.08 18.03
CA GLN A 365 13.17 -10.25 17.56
C GLN A 365 13.05 -10.29 16.02
N ASP A 366 12.70 -9.15 15.41
CA ASP A 366 12.53 -8.95 13.95
C ASP A 366 12.18 -10.23 13.16
N PRO A 367 11.04 -10.87 13.50
CA PRO A 367 10.77 -12.23 13.06
C PRO A 367 10.74 -12.29 11.53
N TYR A 368 11.53 -13.20 10.96
CA TYR A 368 11.66 -13.40 9.52
C TYR A 368 12.08 -12.13 8.74
N ASN A 369 12.78 -11.20 9.38
CA ASN A 369 13.13 -9.90 8.81
C ASN A 369 11.87 -9.14 8.34
N VAL A 370 10.82 -9.13 9.16
CA VAL A 370 9.58 -8.39 8.89
C VAL A 370 9.83 -6.90 8.70
N SER A 371 10.89 -6.36 9.33
CA SER A 371 11.34 -4.98 9.13
C SER A 371 11.43 -4.60 7.65
N THR A 372 11.82 -5.54 6.77
CA THR A 372 11.84 -5.32 5.31
C THR A 372 12.61 -4.05 4.96
N PHE A 373 13.73 -3.86 5.64
CA PHE A 373 14.53 -2.66 5.58
C PHE A 373 15.93 -2.98 5.06
N ASP A 374 16.10 -3.99 4.21
CA ASP A 374 17.36 -4.20 3.52
C ASP A 374 17.52 -3.16 2.42
N ALA A 375 18.68 -2.50 2.38
CA ALA A 375 18.97 -1.39 1.46
C ALA A 375 19.96 -1.78 0.35
N ASP A 376 20.02 -3.06 0.01
CA ASP A 376 20.75 -3.56 -1.17
C ASP A 376 19.76 -4.25 -2.10
N LEU A 377 19.46 -3.60 -3.23
CA LEU A 377 18.61 -4.14 -4.29
C LEU A 377 19.43 -4.58 -5.52
N SER A 378 20.72 -4.85 -5.36
CA SER A 378 21.61 -5.17 -6.48
C SER A 378 21.15 -6.39 -7.27
N THR A 379 20.58 -7.41 -6.61
CA THR A 379 20.08 -8.59 -7.32
C THR A 379 18.81 -8.26 -8.11
N PHE A 380 17.87 -7.50 -7.53
CA PHE A 380 16.68 -7.03 -8.24
C PHE A 380 17.04 -6.18 -9.47
N GLN A 381 17.97 -5.24 -9.31
CA GLN A 381 18.52 -4.44 -10.42
C GLN A 381 19.13 -5.33 -11.51
N ARG A 382 19.99 -6.30 -11.16
CA ARG A 382 20.63 -7.20 -12.13
C ARG A 382 19.65 -8.12 -12.85
N SER A 383 18.57 -8.52 -12.17
CA SER A 383 17.48 -9.29 -12.78
C SER A 383 16.61 -8.46 -13.73
N GLY A 384 16.86 -7.14 -13.83
CA GLY A 384 16.12 -6.23 -14.71
C GLY A 384 14.80 -5.72 -14.13
N GLY A 385 14.57 -5.95 -12.84
CA GLY A 385 13.35 -5.55 -12.15
C GLY A 385 13.19 -4.03 -12.09
N LYS A 386 11.95 -3.55 -12.17
CA LYS A 386 11.59 -2.14 -12.02
C LYS A 386 10.71 -1.95 -10.79
N LEU A 387 11.09 -1.02 -9.91
CA LEU A 387 10.39 -0.66 -8.68
C LEU A 387 9.91 0.78 -8.76
N LEU A 388 8.60 0.96 -8.74
CA LEU A 388 7.93 2.26 -8.67
C LEU A 388 7.33 2.40 -7.27
N THR A 389 7.84 3.35 -6.50
CA THR A 389 7.32 3.69 -5.17
C THR A 389 6.71 5.07 -5.20
N PHE A 390 5.61 5.24 -4.49
CA PHE A 390 5.09 6.56 -4.19
C PHE A 390 4.54 6.61 -2.77
N HIS A 391 4.51 7.80 -2.18
CA HIS A 391 3.99 8.01 -0.83
C HIS A 391 3.18 9.30 -0.82
N GLY A 392 2.02 9.29 -0.18
CA GLY A 392 1.24 10.50 0.04
C GLY A 392 1.88 11.40 1.08
N MET A 393 1.96 12.70 0.80
CA MET A 393 2.54 13.68 1.74
C MET A 393 1.61 14.00 2.92
N GLU A 394 0.36 13.57 2.87
CA GLU A 394 -0.63 13.66 3.96
C GLU A 394 -0.92 12.29 4.59
N ASP A 395 0.02 11.35 4.52
CA ASP A 395 -0.15 10.01 5.09
C ASP A 395 -0.17 10.05 6.63
N TYR A 396 -1.37 9.87 7.20
CA TYR A 396 -1.61 9.95 8.64
C TYR A 396 -1.33 8.65 9.41
N ILE A 397 -0.91 7.58 8.72
CA ILE A 397 -0.63 6.26 9.31
C ILE A 397 0.87 5.95 9.25
N ILE A 398 1.49 6.13 8.08
CA ILE A 398 2.90 5.85 7.85
C ILE A 398 3.55 7.18 7.47
N SER A 399 4.57 7.61 8.21
CA SER A 399 5.24 8.87 7.84
C SER A 399 5.86 8.74 6.46
N SER A 400 5.56 9.69 5.58
CA SER A 400 6.15 9.76 4.24
C SER A 400 7.68 9.86 4.26
N GLU A 401 8.24 10.43 5.34
CA GLU A 401 9.69 10.55 5.54
C GLU A 401 10.39 9.18 5.58
N ILE A 402 9.70 8.08 5.89
CA ILE A 402 10.32 6.73 5.88
C ILE A 402 10.77 6.32 4.47
N SER A 403 10.03 6.74 3.44
CA SER A 403 10.36 6.44 2.05
C SER A 403 11.53 7.28 1.57
N THR A 404 11.60 8.55 1.99
CA THR A 404 12.77 9.41 1.80
C THR A 404 14.01 8.83 2.48
N LEU A 405 13.89 8.41 3.75
CA LEU A 405 14.98 7.77 4.49
C LEU A 405 15.47 6.50 3.79
N TYR A 406 14.55 5.64 3.32
CA TYR A 406 14.92 4.43 2.61
C TYR A 406 15.62 4.73 1.28
N TYR A 407 15.14 5.73 0.52
CA TYR A 407 15.75 6.15 -0.75
C TYR A 407 17.23 6.51 -0.56
N HIS A 408 17.54 7.37 0.42
CA HIS A 408 18.93 7.75 0.72
C HIS A 408 19.75 6.58 1.21
N ARG A 409 19.20 5.76 2.11
CA ARG A 409 19.90 4.59 2.64
C ARG A 409 20.22 3.56 1.55
N LEU A 410 19.33 3.37 0.57
CA LEU A 410 19.54 2.54 -0.61
C LEU A 410 20.67 3.11 -1.49
N ALA A 411 20.60 4.41 -1.80
CA ALA A 411 21.64 5.10 -2.57
C ALA A 411 23.04 4.94 -1.92
N GLU A 412 23.12 5.17 -0.61
CA GLU A 412 24.35 5.04 0.17
C GLU A 412 24.87 3.60 0.20
N THR A 413 24.00 2.63 0.53
CA THR A 413 24.38 1.21 0.68
C THR A 413 24.86 0.62 -0.65
N MET A 414 24.17 0.94 -1.76
CA MET A 414 24.57 0.48 -3.10
C MET A 414 25.68 1.34 -3.71
N SER A 415 26.07 2.44 -3.05
CA SER A 415 27.02 3.44 -3.59
C SER A 415 26.60 3.97 -4.96
N LEU A 416 25.31 4.26 -5.13
CA LEU A 416 24.69 4.76 -6.36
C LEU A 416 24.26 6.22 -6.18
N ALA A 417 24.53 7.04 -7.18
CA ALA A 417 23.91 8.36 -7.28
C ALA A 417 22.40 8.23 -7.56
N PRO A 418 21.58 9.24 -7.22
CA PRO A 418 20.15 9.26 -7.56
C PRO A 418 19.83 8.89 -9.01
N SER A 419 20.59 9.43 -9.97
CA SER A 419 20.44 9.13 -11.40
C SER A 419 20.72 7.67 -11.76
N SER A 420 21.52 6.97 -10.96
CA SER A 420 21.81 5.54 -11.15
C SER A 420 20.72 4.65 -10.56
N LEU A 421 19.97 5.12 -9.55
CA LEU A 421 18.78 4.42 -9.08
C LEU A 421 17.68 4.45 -10.15
N ASP A 422 17.55 5.55 -10.90
CA ASP A 422 16.50 5.75 -11.90
C ASP A 422 16.39 4.68 -12.98
N SER A 423 17.42 3.84 -13.17
CA SER A 423 17.39 2.72 -14.11
C SER A 423 16.45 1.59 -13.67
N PHE A 424 16.19 1.46 -12.36
CA PHE A 424 15.44 0.35 -11.78
C PHE A 424 14.54 0.74 -10.59
N TYR A 425 14.80 1.85 -9.90
CA TYR A 425 14.01 2.33 -8.77
C TYR A 425 13.69 3.82 -8.91
N ARG A 426 12.40 4.15 -8.88
CA ARG A 426 11.92 5.54 -8.90
C ARG A 426 10.91 5.76 -7.79
N TYR A 427 11.12 6.84 -7.02
CA TYR A 427 10.28 7.26 -5.91
C TYR A 427 9.58 8.59 -6.24
N PHE A 428 8.28 8.67 -5.98
CA PHE A 428 7.46 9.86 -6.17
C PHE A 428 6.80 10.29 -4.87
N ARG A 429 6.87 11.59 -4.56
CA ARG A 429 6.14 12.22 -3.46
C ARG A 429 4.83 12.77 -4.02
N VAL A 430 3.70 12.33 -3.48
CA VAL A 430 2.37 12.70 -4.00
C VAL A 430 1.75 13.74 -3.07
N SER A 431 1.69 14.98 -3.53
CA SER A 431 1.15 16.10 -2.75
C SER A 431 -0.36 15.98 -2.55
N GLY A 432 -0.81 16.33 -1.34
CA GLY A 432 -2.22 16.27 -0.95
C GLY A 432 -2.85 14.88 -1.04
N MET A 433 -2.03 13.82 -0.98
CA MET A 433 -2.48 12.43 -0.92
C MET A 433 -2.34 11.90 0.51
N GLY A 434 -3.41 11.27 1.01
CA GLY A 434 -3.44 10.60 2.31
C GLY A 434 -2.78 9.22 2.29
N HIS A 435 -3.14 8.36 3.26
CA HIS A 435 -2.67 6.98 3.28
C HIS A 435 -3.27 6.19 2.11
N CYS A 436 -2.42 5.76 1.17
CA CYS A 436 -2.76 4.99 -0.04
C CYS A 436 -3.66 5.65 -1.08
N ALA A 437 -4.56 6.54 -0.70
CA ALA A 437 -5.51 7.23 -1.55
C ALA A 437 -6.09 8.44 -0.81
N MET A 438 -7.03 9.14 -1.44
CA MET A 438 -7.74 10.29 -0.87
C MET A 438 -6.79 11.43 -0.48
N GLY A 439 -7.31 12.43 0.22
CA GLY A 439 -6.60 13.67 0.53
C GLY A 439 -7.22 14.87 -0.19
N ASN A 440 -6.66 16.04 0.04
CA ASN A 440 -7.15 17.32 -0.52
C ASN A 440 -6.54 17.67 -1.90
N GLY A 441 -5.53 16.93 -2.35
CA GLY A 441 -4.76 17.23 -3.55
C GLY A 441 -5.05 16.35 -4.74
N ALA A 442 -4.06 16.27 -5.64
CA ALA A 442 -4.15 15.49 -6.87
C ALA A 442 -3.75 14.03 -6.62
N TYR A 443 -4.49 13.33 -5.77
CA TYR A 443 -4.13 11.99 -5.29
C TYR A 443 -4.46 10.84 -6.27
N GLY A 444 -5.34 11.06 -7.25
CA GLY A 444 -5.85 10.00 -8.10
C GLY A 444 -4.84 9.53 -9.14
N LEU A 445 -4.33 8.30 -9.00
CA LEU A 445 -3.27 7.72 -9.85
C LEU A 445 -3.77 6.58 -10.76
N GLY A 446 -5.03 6.68 -11.22
CA GLY A 446 -5.63 5.81 -12.24
C GLY A 446 -6.19 4.46 -11.75
N MET A 447 -6.05 4.12 -10.47
CA MET A 447 -6.53 2.86 -9.90
C MET A 447 -7.37 3.07 -8.64
N TYR A 448 -8.44 2.30 -8.44
CA TYR A 448 -9.34 2.45 -7.28
C TYR A 448 -8.61 2.41 -5.93
N SER A 449 -7.71 1.44 -5.72
CA SER A 449 -6.93 1.32 -4.47
C SER A 449 -5.90 2.44 -4.29
N PHE A 450 -5.71 3.28 -5.31
CA PHE A 450 -4.92 4.53 -5.29
C PHE A 450 -5.77 5.76 -5.65
N GLY A 451 -7.06 5.74 -5.32
CA GLY A 451 -7.95 6.89 -5.46
C GLY A 451 -8.36 7.26 -6.89
N GLY A 452 -8.20 6.35 -7.85
CA GLY A 452 -8.60 6.53 -9.24
C GLY A 452 -10.04 6.12 -9.53
N ILE A 453 -10.51 6.45 -10.74
CA ILE A 453 -11.80 6.00 -11.24
C ILE A 453 -11.73 4.50 -11.48
N ASP A 454 -12.84 3.87 -11.19
CA ASP A 454 -13.21 2.51 -11.50
C ASP A 454 -13.38 2.35 -13.03
N ASN A 455 -12.34 2.67 -13.81
CA ASN A 455 -12.27 2.54 -15.26
C ASN A 455 -10.88 2.04 -15.60
N ALA A 456 -10.76 0.73 -15.83
CA ALA A 456 -9.59 0.08 -16.46
C ALA A 456 -9.29 0.60 -17.89
N LEU A 457 -9.85 1.75 -18.28
CA LEU A 457 -9.81 2.37 -19.60
C LEU A 457 -8.91 3.61 -19.65
N GLU A 458 -8.52 4.22 -18.52
CA GLU A 458 -7.41 5.18 -18.51
C GLU A 458 -6.09 4.39 -18.53
N GLN A 459 -5.74 3.94 -19.74
CA GLN A 459 -4.51 3.22 -20.07
C GLN A 459 -3.34 4.16 -20.34
N ASP A 460 -3.52 5.48 -20.21
CA ASP A 460 -2.43 6.43 -20.37
C ASP A 460 -1.41 6.20 -19.24
N PRO A 461 -0.17 5.78 -19.57
CA PRO A 461 0.88 5.60 -18.58
C PRO A 461 1.22 6.86 -17.78
N ASP A 462 0.83 8.05 -18.24
CA ASP A 462 1.02 9.29 -17.47
C ASP A 462 0.05 9.40 -16.29
N ASP A 463 -1.19 8.91 -16.44
CA ASP A 463 -2.28 9.04 -15.45
C ASP A 463 -2.53 7.76 -14.64
N ASN A 464 -1.87 6.64 -14.99
CA ASN A 464 -2.12 5.34 -14.38
C ASN A 464 -0.81 4.61 -14.04
N VAL A 465 -0.56 4.41 -12.74
CA VAL A 465 0.68 3.78 -12.28
C VAL A 465 0.83 2.31 -12.68
N LEU A 466 -0.27 1.58 -12.88
CA LEU A 466 -0.20 0.20 -13.41
C LEU A 466 0.17 0.21 -14.90
N ALA A 467 -0.44 1.07 -15.69
CA ALA A 467 -0.04 1.24 -17.10
C ALA A 467 1.41 1.74 -17.21
N ARG A 468 1.85 2.60 -16.27
CA ARG A 468 3.23 3.08 -16.20
C ARG A 468 4.24 1.97 -15.94
N ILE A 469 4.05 1.14 -14.93
CA ILE A 469 5.03 0.10 -14.63
C ILE A 469 5.13 -0.91 -15.79
N VAL A 470 4.02 -1.18 -16.48
CA VAL A 470 4.02 -1.98 -17.71
C VAL A 470 4.85 -1.32 -18.81
N ALA A 471 4.63 -0.03 -19.07
CA ALA A 471 5.41 0.72 -20.06
C ALA A 471 6.91 0.70 -19.75
N TRP A 472 7.28 0.83 -18.48
CA TRP A 472 8.67 0.78 -18.05
C TRP A 472 9.28 -0.61 -18.20
N VAL A 473 8.57 -1.68 -17.82
CA VAL A 473 9.10 -3.05 -17.91
C VAL A 473 9.18 -3.55 -19.36
N GLU A 474 8.16 -3.27 -20.18
CA GLU A 474 8.03 -3.85 -21.53
C GLU A 474 8.68 -3.00 -22.62
N ARG A 475 8.79 -1.68 -22.39
CA ARG A 475 9.29 -0.72 -23.40
C ARG A 475 10.43 0.17 -22.91
N ASP A 476 10.89 -0.01 -21.67
CA ASP A 476 11.89 0.84 -21.01
C ASP A 476 11.48 2.33 -20.95
N GLU A 477 10.17 2.60 -20.96
CA GLU A 477 9.58 3.94 -20.86
C GLU A 477 9.39 4.37 -19.40
N ALA A 478 10.51 4.67 -18.73
CA ALA A 478 10.53 5.02 -17.31
C ALA A 478 9.78 6.35 -17.01
N PRO A 479 9.06 6.46 -15.87
CA PRO A 479 8.28 7.66 -15.53
C PRO A 479 9.16 8.82 -15.04
N GLU A 480 9.15 9.97 -15.72
CA GLU A 480 9.77 11.20 -15.20
C GLU A 480 8.90 11.91 -14.15
N TYR A 481 7.59 11.66 -14.20
CA TYR A 481 6.59 12.06 -13.22
C TYR A 481 5.50 10.99 -13.15
N ILE A 482 4.64 11.09 -12.14
CA ILE A 482 3.32 10.46 -12.15
C ILE A 482 2.26 11.55 -12.06
N ARG A 483 1.31 11.57 -12.99
CA ARG A 483 0.27 12.61 -12.99
C ARG A 483 -0.89 12.16 -12.14
N GLY A 484 -1.18 12.94 -11.11
CA GLY A 484 -2.32 12.75 -10.24
C GLY A 484 -3.50 13.62 -10.65
N THR A 485 -4.70 13.17 -10.29
CA THR A 485 -5.95 13.91 -10.49
C THR A 485 -6.58 14.25 -9.14
N SER A 486 -6.96 15.51 -8.96
CA SER A 486 -7.84 15.94 -7.87
C SER A 486 -9.29 15.92 -8.35
N PHE A 487 -10.23 15.73 -7.43
CA PHE A 487 -11.64 15.49 -7.73
C PHE A 487 -12.52 16.53 -7.05
N VAL A 488 -13.53 17.06 -7.73
CA VAL A 488 -14.40 18.14 -7.22
C VAL A 488 -15.14 17.73 -5.94
N SER A 489 -15.58 16.47 -5.84
CA SER A 489 -16.22 15.98 -4.60
C SER A 489 -15.23 15.47 -3.55
N GLY A 490 -13.93 15.52 -3.84
CA GLY A 490 -12.88 14.86 -3.07
C GLY A 490 -12.91 13.33 -3.17
N LEU A 491 -13.86 12.73 -3.90
CA LEU A 491 -13.98 11.28 -4.08
C LEU A 491 -13.55 10.83 -5.48
N PRO A 492 -12.91 9.65 -5.59
CA PRO A 492 -12.55 9.07 -6.88
C PRO A 492 -13.78 8.91 -7.79
N GLY A 493 -13.62 9.18 -9.08
CA GLY A 493 -14.70 9.00 -10.06
C GLY A 493 -15.64 10.17 -10.24
N SER A 494 -15.52 11.23 -9.43
CA SER A 494 -16.22 12.49 -9.69
C SER A 494 -15.51 13.34 -10.76
N GLU A 495 -16.07 14.51 -11.08
CA GLU A 495 -15.47 15.43 -12.04
C GLU A 495 -14.04 15.82 -11.62
N PRO A 496 -13.04 15.73 -12.52
CA PRO A 496 -11.69 16.21 -12.23
C PRO A 496 -11.68 17.71 -11.90
N ALA A 497 -11.07 18.08 -10.77
CA ALA A 497 -10.89 19.47 -10.37
C ALA A 497 -9.62 20.08 -10.99
N PHE A 498 -8.49 19.37 -10.88
CA PHE A 498 -7.22 19.73 -11.48
C PHE A 498 -6.29 18.50 -11.56
N LYS A 499 -5.17 18.64 -12.28
CA LYS A 499 -4.12 17.63 -12.35
C LYS A 499 -2.78 18.21 -11.89
N ARG A 500 -1.89 17.37 -11.38
CA ARG A 500 -0.53 17.73 -10.97
C ARG A 500 0.45 16.64 -11.41
N LYS A 501 1.58 17.02 -11.99
CA LYS A 501 2.69 16.09 -12.28
C LYS A 501 3.56 15.97 -11.04
N HIS A 502 3.40 14.90 -10.28
CA HIS A 502 4.18 14.64 -9.08
C HIS A 502 5.61 14.27 -9.45
N CYS A 503 6.57 14.97 -8.86
CA CYS A 503 7.97 14.89 -9.23
C CYS A 503 8.63 13.58 -8.78
N LYS A 504 9.56 13.11 -9.60
CA LYS A 504 10.50 12.07 -9.21
C LYS A 504 11.50 12.63 -8.19
N TYR A 505 11.57 12.00 -7.02
CA TYR A 505 12.53 12.31 -5.97
C TYR A 505 13.97 12.15 -6.49
N PRO A 506 14.93 13.02 -6.12
CA PRO A 506 14.89 14.05 -5.07
C PRO A 506 14.34 15.42 -5.50
N SER A 507 13.81 15.55 -6.71
CA SER A 507 13.23 16.82 -7.16
C SER A 507 11.98 17.15 -6.32
N ARG A 508 11.71 18.44 -6.17
CA ARG A 508 10.49 18.96 -5.53
C ARG A 508 9.64 19.68 -6.54
N ASN A 509 8.33 19.69 -6.33
CA ASN A 509 7.41 20.41 -7.19
C ASN A 509 7.28 21.85 -6.69
N VAL A 510 7.52 22.84 -7.55
CA VAL A 510 7.51 24.27 -7.20
C VAL A 510 6.53 25.00 -8.10
N TYR A 511 5.65 25.81 -7.54
CA TYR A 511 4.78 26.68 -8.31
C TYR A 511 5.56 27.90 -8.80
N VAL A 512 5.64 28.06 -10.12
CA VAL A 512 6.44 29.11 -10.78
C VAL A 512 5.60 30.07 -11.63
N GLY A 513 4.37 29.69 -11.97
CA GLY A 513 3.54 30.45 -12.91
C GLY A 513 4.15 30.56 -14.31
N PRO A 514 3.57 31.37 -15.22
CA PRO A 514 2.28 32.05 -15.08
C PRO A 514 1.11 31.05 -15.12
N GLY A 515 -0.02 31.40 -14.50
CA GLY A 515 -1.20 30.55 -14.49
C GLY A 515 -1.87 30.53 -13.11
N ASN A 516 -2.87 29.67 -12.95
CA ASN A 516 -3.38 29.28 -11.64
C ASN A 516 -2.62 28.02 -11.18
N TYR A 517 -2.49 27.78 -9.87
CA TYR A 517 -1.90 26.56 -9.32
C TYR A 517 -2.64 25.28 -9.76
N SER A 518 -3.86 25.38 -10.29
CA SER A 518 -4.59 24.27 -10.90
C SER A 518 -4.10 23.87 -12.30
N ASP A 519 -3.29 24.70 -12.96
CA ASP A 519 -2.63 24.35 -14.23
C ASP A 519 -1.33 23.60 -13.95
N GLU A 520 -1.26 22.33 -14.34
CA GLU A 520 -0.06 21.50 -14.15
C GLU A 520 1.20 22.07 -14.81
N ASN A 521 1.07 22.97 -15.79
CA ASN A 521 2.21 23.60 -16.48
C ASN A 521 2.72 24.86 -15.76
N ALA A 522 2.02 25.32 -14.72
CA ALA A 522 2.48 26.39 -13.84
C ALA A 522 3.42 25.87 -12.73
N TRP A 523 3.74 24.57 -12.76
CA TRP A 523 4.60 23.88 -11.81
C TRP A 523 5.86 23.34 -12.49
N GLU A 524 6.96 23.30 -11.76
CA GLU A 524 8.24 22.79 -12.23
C GLU A 524 8.86 21.84 -11.19
N CYS A 525 9.40 20.71 -11.66
CA CYS A 525 10.24 19.85 -10.83
C CYS A 525 11.66 20.40 -10.79
N GLN A 526 12.11 20.83 -9.60
CA GLN A 526 13.43 21.45 -9.36
C GLN A 526 14.30 20.66 -8.38
#